data_AF-A0A822GAE2-F1
#
_entry.id   AF-A0A822GAE2-F1
#
_cell.length_a   1.000
_cell.length_b   1.000
_cell.length_c   1.000
_cell.angle_alpha   90.00
_cell.angle_beta   90.00
_cell.angle_gamma   90.00
#
_symmetry.space_group_name_H-M   'P 1'
#
loop_
_entity.id
_entity.type
_entity.pdbx_description
1 polymer ?
#
loop_
_entity_poly.entity_id
_entity_poly.type
_entity_poly.pdbx_seq_one_letter_code
_entity_poly.pdbx_strand_id
1 'polypeptide(L)'
;MAANNKEKADIGLIGLGIMGQNLILNMNDHGFTVACGNRTVSKVDHFLQNEGKGTNIIGAHSVEELAQLLKKPRRVMLLVQVGTAVDDFIQTLIPLLEQGDIIIDGGNSLYKDSMRRAEELE
;
A
#
# COMPACT_ATOMS: atom_id res chain seq x y z
N MET A 1 21.80 -12.16 16.78
CA MET A 1 21.13 -11.43 15.69
C MET A 1 19.64 -11.55 15.93
N ALA A 2 19.04 -10.54 16.57
CA ALA A 2 17.61 -10.57 16.86
C ALA A 2 16.86 -10.27 15.56
N ALA A 3 16.13 -11.24 15.04
CA ALA A 3 15.07 -10.97 14.08
C ALA A 3 14.09 -10.02 14.79
N ASN A 4 14.14 -8.75 14.40
CA ASN A 4 13.25 -7.74 14.93
C ASN A 4 11.85 -8.15 14.47
N ASN A 5 11.08 -8.78 15.37
CA ASN A 5 9.75 -9.31 15.09
C ASN A 5 8.78 -8.12 15.00
N LYS A 6 9.00 -7.24 14.01
CA LYS A 6 8.03 -6.21 13.64
C LYS A 6 6.79 -6.98 13.20
N GLU A 7 5.66 -6.70 13.86
CA GLU A 7 4.38 -7.22 13.42
C GLU A 7 4.20 -6.91 11.93
N LYS A 8 3.95 -7.96 11.14
CA LYS A 8 3.67 -7.79 9.72
C LYS A 8 2.31 -7.11 9.59
N ALA A 9 2.18 -6.22 8.62
CA ALA A 9 0.91 -5.57 8.29
C ALA A 9 -0.02 -6.52 7.52
N ASP A 10 -1.32 -6.40 7.77
CA ASP A 10 -2.39 -7.15 7.09
C ASP A 10 -2.61 -6.67 5.65
N ILE A 11 -2.34 -5.39 5.39
CA ILE A 11 -2.53 -4.75 4.09
C ILE A 11 -1.59 -3.56 3.94
N GLY A 12 -1.12 -3.34 2.72
CA GLY A 12 -0.36 -2.16 2.32
C GLY A 12 -1.24 -1.17 1.57
N LEU A 13 -1.09 0.12 1.83
CA LEU A 13 -1.77 1.17 1.08
C LEU A 13 -0.75 2.18 0.55
N ILE A 14 -0.69 2.32 -0.78
CA ILE A 14 0.16 3.28 -1.47
C ILE A 14 -0.70 4.47 -1.89
N GLY A 15 -0.37 5.65 -1.37
CA GLY A 15 -1.04 6.90 -1.68
C GLY A 15 -1.62 7.59 -0.44
N LEU A 16 -0.91 8.61 0.05
CA LEU A 16 -1.29 9.38 1.25
C LEU A 16 -2.00 10.70 0.91
N GLY A 17 -2.89 10.69 -0.07
CA GLY A 17 -3.90 11.74 -0.21
C GLY A 17 -4.93 11.67 0.92
N ILE A 18 -5.82 12.66 1.04
CA ILE A 18 -6.85 12.71 2.10
C ILE A 18 -7.68 11.41 2.17
N MET A 19 -8.07 10.88 1.01
CA MET A 19 -8.82 9.63 0.94
C MET A 19 -8.02 8.42 1.46
N GLY A 20 -6.73 8.33 1.09
CA GLY A 20 -5.86 7.25 1.55
C GLY A 20 -5.59 7.31 3.04
N GLN A 21 -5.30 8.49 3.58
CA GLN A 21 -5.11 8.68 5.02
C GLN A 21 -6.35 8.25 5.82
N ASN A 22 -7.53 8.73 5.42
CA ASN A 22 -8.78 8.37 6.09
C ASN A 22 -9.08 6.87 6.02
N LEU A 23 -8.78 6.22 4.88
CA LEU A 23 -9.00 4.79 4.74
C LEU A 23 -8.03 3.97 5.59
N ILE A 24 -6.75 4.36 5.66
CA ILE A 24 -5.77 3.72 6.55
C ILE A 24 -6.23 3.83 8.01
N LEU A 25 -6.64 5.03 8.45
CA LEU A 25 -7.14 5.26 9.81
C LEU A 25 -8.38 4.41 10.09
N ASN A 26 -9.33 4.35 9.14
CA ASN A 26 -10.51 3.51 9.27
C ASN A 26 -10.16 2.03 9.43
N MET A 27 -9.22 1.49 8.65
CA MET A 27 -8.78 0.10 8.78
C MET A 27 -8.09 -0.14 10.14
N ASN A 28 -7.25 0.79 10.58
CA ASN A 28 -6.58 0.72 11.88
C ASN A 28 -7.60 0.70 13.04
N ASP A 29 -8.65 1.53 12.98
CA ASP A 29 -9.72 1.56 13.98
C ASP A 29 -10.51 0.25 14.05
N HIS A 30 -10.52 -0.54 12.97
CA HIS A 30 -11.15 -1.85 12.89
C HIS A 30 -10.17 -3.01 13.16
N GLY A 31 -8.98 -2.70 13.71
CA GLY A 31 -8.03 -3.70 14.20
C GLY A 31 -7.09 -4.29 13.14
N PHE A 32 -6.98 -3.68 11.97
CA PHE A 32 -6.00 -4.07 10.95
C PHE A 32 -4.70 -3.29 11.11
N THR A 33 -3.57 -3.98 11.04
CA THR A 33 -2.25 -3.33 10.93
C THR A 33 -2.02 -2.95 9.47
N VAL A 34 -1.84 -1.66 9.18
CA VAL A 34 -1.69 -1.17 7.80
C VAL A 34 -0.26 -0.67 7.58
N ALA A 35 0.38 -1.10 6.49
CA ALA A 35 1.63 -0.51 6.02
C ALA A 35 1.31 0.63 5.05
N CYS A 36 1.73 1.85 5.34
CA CYS A 36 1.50 3.01 4.48
C CYS A 36 2.76 3.37 3.68
N GLY A 37 2.55 3.65 2.40
CA GLY A 37 3.61 4.07 1.49
C GLY A 37 3.15 5.23 0.61
N ASN A 38 4.11 6.02 0.12
CA ASN A 38 3.82 7.10 -0.81
C ASN A 38 5.07 7.43 -1.65
N ARG A 39 4.89 7.86 -2.91
CA ARG A 39 6.00 8.26 -3.79
C ARG A 39 6.92 9.30 -3.15
N THR A 40 6.33 10.29 -2.49
CA THR A 40 7.06 11.29 -1.70
C THR A 40 7.15 10.78 -0.27
N VAL A 41 8.32 10.27 0.09
CA VAL A 41 8.59 9.61 1.37
C VAL A 41 8.31 10.50 2.58
N SER A 42 8.63 11.80 2.51
CA SER A 42 8.35 12.74 3.61
C SER A 42 6.87 12.85 3.99
N LYS A 43 5.93 12.48 3.09
CA LYS A 43 4.50 12.39 3.44
C LYS A 43 4.19 11.23 4.38
N VAL A 44 4.95 10.14 4.31
CA VAL A 44 4.83 8.99 5.23
C VAL A 44 5.21 9.44 6.64
N ASP A 45 6.39 10.04 6.79
CA ASP A 45 6.86 10.52 8.09
C ASP A 45 5.92 11.59 8.67
N HIS A 46 5.47 12.52 7.83
CA HIS A 46 4.51 13.55 8.24
C HIS A 46 3.20 12.93 8.75
N PHE A 47 2.61 11.99 8.01
CA PHE A 47 1.37 11.34 8.41
C PHE A 47 1.51 10.59 9.74
N LEU A 48 2.59 9.82 9.91
CA LEU A 48 2.84 9.07 11.16
C LEU A 48 3.09 9.96 12.38
N GLN A 49 3.63 11.17 12.16
CA GLN A 49 3.85 12.15 13.23
C GLN A 49 2.57 12.95 13.58
N ASN A 50 1.56 12.93 12.71
CA ASN A 50 0.33 13.70 12.83
C ASN A 50 -0.89 12.77 12.93
N GLU A 51 -1.65 12.60 11.85
CA GLU A 51 -2.93 11.90 11.85
C GLU A 51 -2.80 10.42 12.24
N GLY A 52 -1.70 9.77 11.84
CA GLY A 52 -1.39 8.38 12.20
C GLY A 52 -0.71 8.23 13.56
N LYS A 53 -0.51 9.30 14.33
CA LYS A 53 0.22 9.23 15.61
C LYS A 53 -0.55 8.42 16.65
N GLY A 54 0.13 7.47 17.29
CA GLY A 54 -0.46 6.61 18.32
C GLY A 54 -1.32 5.47 17.79
N THR A 55 -1.31 5.25 16.47
CA THR A 55 -1.94 4.10 15.81
C THR A 55 -0.94 2.95 15.64
N ASN A 56 -1.39 1.81 15.10
CA ASN A 56 -0.54 0.67 14.76
C ASN A 56 -0.09 0.71 13.29
N ILE A 57 -0.20 1.86 12.62
CA ILE A 57 0.18 2.03 11.22
C ILE A 57 1.71 2.01 11.10
N ILE A 58 2.22 1.28 10.10
CA ILE A 58 3.65 1.14 9.83
C ILE A 58 4.02 1.95 8.58
N GLY A 59 5.00 2.84 8.66
CA GLY A 59 5.53 3.53 7.48
C GLY A 59 6.52 2.69 6.70
N ALA A 60 6.41 2.74 5.38
CA ALA A 60 7.41 2.25 4.44
C ALA A 60 8.01 3.40 3.63
N HIS A 61 9.34 3.44 3.53
CA HIS A 61 10.10 4.45 2.79
C HIS A 61 10.40 4.03 1.35
N SER A 62 10.04 2.79 0.96
CA SER A 62 10.08 2.30 -0.42
C SER A 62 9.01 1.24 -0.68
N VAL A 63 8.77 0.91 -1.97
CA VAL A 63 7.80 -0.14 -2.35
C VAL A 63 8.30 -1.52 -1.92
N GLU A 64 9.61 -1.74 -1.99
CA GLU A 64 10.30 -2.94 -1.51
C GLU A 64 10.13 -3.12 0.00
N GLU A 65 10.33 -2.05 0.77
CA GLU A 65 10.10 -2.09 2.22
C GLU A 65 8.62 -2.39 2.51
N LEU A 66 7.69 -1.74 1.79
CA LEU A 66 6.26 -2.00 1.95
C LEU A 66 5.95 -3.49 1.71
N ALA A 67 6.40 -4.07 0.61
CA ALA A 67 6.18 -5.49 0.31
C ALA A 67 6.81 -6.44 1.35
N GLN A 68 7.93 -6.05 1.96
CA GLN A 68 8.56 -6.79 3.05
C GLN A 68 7.80 -6.66 4.36
N LEU A 69 7.03 -5.61 4.59
CA LEU A 69 6.25 -5.44 5.82
C LEU A 69 4.94 -6.26 5.82
N LEU A 70 4.49 -6.77 4.67
CA LEU A 70 3.20 -7.45 4.55
C LEU A 70 3.22 -8.93 4.95
N LYS A 71 2.10 -9.37 5.53
CA LYS A 71 1.73 -10.79 5.64
C LYS A 71 1.49 -11.36 4.23
N LYS A 72 1.69 -12.67 4.09
CA LYS A 72 1.35 -13.41 2.87
C LYS A 72 -0.05 -14.03 2.99
N PRO A 73 -0.85 -14.12 1.90
CA PRO A 73 -0.63 -13.45 0.62
C PRO A 73 -0.69 -11.92 0.80
N ARG A 74 0.22 -11.21 0.14
CA ARG A 74 0.36 -9.75 0.23
C ARG A 74 -0.86 -9.09 -0.39
N ARG A 75 -1.34 -8.04 0.25
CA ARG A 75 -2.47 -7.23 -0.24
C ARG A 75 -1.98 -5.80 -0.35
N VAL A 76 -1.97 -5.24 -1.55
CA VAL A 76 -1.51 -3.88 -1.81
C VAL A 76 -2.62 -3.08 -2.48
N MET A 77 -3.11 -2.07 -1.78
CA MET A 77 -4.10 -1.13 -2.29
C MET A 77 -3.43 0.13 -2.84
N LEU A 78 -3.77 0.50 -4.07
CA LEU A 78 -3.32 1.70 -4.75
C LEU A 78 -4.41 2.76 -4.69
N LEU A 79 -4.10 3.90 -4.05
CA LEU A 79 -4.92 5.11 -4.03
C LEU A 79 -4.11 6.31 -4.52
N VAL A 80 -3.70 6.22 -5.78
CA VAL A 80 -2.84 7.20 -6.45
C VAL A 80 -3.59 7.94 -7.56
N GLN A 81 -2.92 8.90 -8.20
CA GLN A 81 -3.48 9.59 -9.36
C GLN A 81 -3.82 8.57 -10.47
N VAL A 82 -5.01 8.70 -11.05
CA VAL A 82 -5.47 7.81 -12.12
C VAL A 82 -4.59 7.97 -13.36
N GLY A 83 -4.40 6.87 -14.09
CA GLY A 83 -3.57 6.80 -15.29
C GLY A 83 -2.20 6.21 -15.00
N THR A 84 -1.14 6.78 -15.60
CA THR A 84 0.21 6.18 -15.63
C THR A 84 0.78 5.90 -14.24
N ALA A 85 0.45 6.70 -13.23
CA ALA A 85 0.96 6.49 -11.88
C ALA A 85 0.50 5.15 -11.29
N VAL A 86 -0.70 4.65 -11.64
CA VAL A 86 -1.16 3.31 -11.22
C VAL A 86 -0.28 2.24 -11.88
N ASP A 87 -0.09 2.35 -13.20
CA ASP A 87 0.71 1.39 -13.97
C ASP A 87 2.17 1.36 -13.50
N ASP A 88 2.78 2.51 -13.23
CA ASP A 88 4.16 2.62 -12.70
C ASP A 88 4.33 1.89 -11.36
N PHE A 89 3.34 2.01 -10.47
CA PHE A 89 3.35 1.29 -9.19
C PHE A 89 3.15 -0.21 -9.38
N ILE A 90 2.25 -0.62 -10.28
CA ILE A 90 2.05 -2.04 -10.61
C ILE A 90 3.36 -2.64 -11.12
N GLN A 91 4.04 -1.98 -12.05
CA GLN A 91 5.32 -2.45 -12.60
C GLN A 91 6.42 -2.56 -11.54
N THR A 92 6.42 -1.65 -10.56
CA THR A 92 7.36 -1.71 -9.43
C THR A 92 7.01 -2.85 -8.46
N LEU A 93 5.73 -3.14 -8.28
CA LEU A 93 5.24 -4.20 -7.38
C LEU A 93 5.46 -5.60 -7.94
N ILE A 94 5.24 -5.83 -9.24
CA ILE A 94 5.35 -7.15 -9.89
C ILE A 94 6.59 -7.95 -9.45
N PRO A 95 7.84 -7.44 -9.50
CA PRO A 95 9.02 -8.21 -9.12
C PRO A 95 9.11 -8.51 -7.61
N LEU A 96 8.28 -7.89 -6.78
CA LEU A 96 8.26 -8.02 -5.32
C LEU A 96 7.14 -8.92 -4.81
N LEU A 97 6.19 -9.25 -5.69
CA LEU A 97 5.03 -10.09 -5.40
C LEU A 97 5.29 -11.55 -5.83
N GLU A 98 4.51 -12.45 -5.27
CA GLU A 98 4.48 -13.86 -5.66
C GLU A 98 3.06 -14.30 -6.02
N GLN A 99 2.94 -15.48 -6.62
CA GLN A 99 1.65 -16.01 -7.02
C GLN A 99 0.69 -16.10 -5.83
N GLY A 100 -0.51 -15.52 -6.01
CA GLY A 100 -1.54 -15.43 -4.97
C GLY A 100 -1.56 -14.10 -4.20
N ASP A 101 -0.56 -13.24 -4.39
CA ASP A 101 -0.60 -11.86 -3.92
C ASP A 101 -1.63 -11.02 -4.71
N ILE A 102 -2.14 -9.96 -4.09
CA ILE A 102 -3.30 -9.20 -4.57
C ILE A 102 -2.95 -7.71 -4.69
N ILE A 103 -3.17 -7.13 -5.87
CA ILE A 103 -3.17 -5.69 -6.11
C ILE A 103 -4.63 -5.22 -6.20
N ILE A 104 -4.95 -4.13 -5.49
CA ILE A 104 -6.28 -3.51 -5.45
C ILE A 104 -6.15 -2.08 -5.96
N ASP A 105 -6.71 -1.78 -7.13
CA ASP A 105 -6.86 -0.40 -7.60
C ASP A 105 -8.13 0.21 -6.99
N GLY A 106 -7.96 1.09 -5.99
CA GLY A 106 -9.06 1.79 -5.33
C GLY A 106 -9.33 3.19 -5.90
N GLY A 107 -8.61 3.58 -6.97
CA GLY A 107 -8.79 4.86 -7.62
C GLY A 107 -10.03 4.88 -8.54
N ASN A 108 -10.29 6.05 -9.13
CA ASN A 108 -11.36 6.23 -10.13
C ASN A 108 -10.85 5.89 -11.55
N SER A 109 -10.16 4.77 -11.72
CA SER A 109 -9.64 4.31 -13.02
C SER A 109 -10.79 4.02 -13.99
N LEU A 110 -10.55 4.25 -15.29
CA LEU A 110 -11.49 3.80 -16.32
C LEU A 110 -11.51 2.28 -16.33
N TYR A 111 -12.69 1.66 -16.29
CA TYR A 111 -12.82 0.19 -16.19
C TYR A 111 -12.03 -0.59 -17.27
N LYS A 112 -11.82 0.00 -18.45
CA LYS A 112 -11.00 -0.59 -19.53
C LYS A 112 -9.53 -0.75 -19.13
N ASP A 113 -9.00 0.17 -18.35
CA ASP A 113 -7.63 0.06 -17.82
C ASP A 113 -7.56 -1.06 -16.78
N SER A 114 -8.59 -1.20 -15.94
CA SER A 114 -8.68 -2.30 -14.97
C SER A 114 -8.76 -3.67 -15.66
N MET A 115 -9.54 -3.80 -16.74
CA MET A 115 -9.60 -5.05 -17.53
C MET A 115 -8.24 -5.38 -18.14
N ARG A 116 -7.58 -4.41 -18.77
CA ARG A 116 -6.23 -4.59 -19.34
C ARG A 116 -5.23 -5.04 -18.26
N ARG A 117 -5.24 -4.39 -17.09
CA ARG A 117 -4.34 -4.73 -15.98
C ARG A 117 -4.60 -6.14 -15.43
N ALA A 118 -5.85 -6.57 -15.39
CA ALA A 118 -6.19 -7.93 -14.99
C ALA A 118 -5.63 -8.96 -15.98
N GLU A 119 -5.83 -8.73 -17.29
CA GLU A 119 -5.29 -9.60 -18.35
C GLU A 119 -3.74 -9.65 -18.36
N GLU A 120 -3.07 -8.55 -18.01
CA GLU A 120 -1.60 -8.48 -17.93
C GLU A 120 -1.01 -9.19 -16.69
N LEU A 121 -1.82 -9.41 -15.65
CA LEU A 121 -1.38 -9.95 -14.35
C LEU A 121 -1.81 -11.41 -14.08
N GLU A 122 -2.73 -11.95 -14.89
CA GLU A 122 -3.12 -13.38 -14.88
C GLU A 122 -2.12 -14.28 -15.62
#